data_AF-A0A261RNV5-F1
#
_entry.id   AF-A0A261RNV5-F1
#
_cell.length_a   1.000
_cell.length_b   1.000
_cell.length_c   1.000
_cell.angle_alpha   90.00
_cell.angle_beta   90.00
_cell.angle_gamma   90.00
#
_symmetry.space_group_name_H-M   'P 1'
#
loop_
_entity.id
_entity.type
_entity.pdbx_description
1 polymer ?
#
loop_
_entity_poly.entity_id
_entity_poly.type
_entity_poly.pdbx_seq_one_letter_code
_entity_poly.pdbx_strand_id
1 'polypeptide(L)'
;MPFRPALTREELAKIRARYAPTPERAPCNYQDAVVWADVVTLLYEIKRLRAMLLKAEQLRDRFPRPDNALNPLWERFVRELSEEPCVIEQVQLKSELLSPLGKLEG
;
A
#
# COMPACT_ATOMS: atom_id res chain seq x y z
N MET A 1 2.71 19.29 -0.25
CA MET A 1 3.54 18.74 -1.34
C MET A 1 2.61 18.21 -2.41
N PRO A 2 2.83 18.50 -3.70
CA PRO A 2 2.01 17.95 -4.78
C PRO A 2 2.08 16.42 -4.76
N PHE A 3 0.97 15.75 -5.01
CA PHE A 3 0.94 14.30 -5.19
C PHE A 3 1.82 13.94 -6.40
N ARG A 4 2.79 13.04 -6.22
CA ARG A 4 3.53 12.48 -7.35
C ARG A 4 2.54 11.70 -8.23
N PRO A 5 2.68 11.76 -9.57
CA PRO A 5 1.90 10.92 -10.45
C PRO A 5 2.16 9.44 -10.15
N ALA A 6 1.23 8.58 -10.56
CA ALA A 6 1.41 7.14 -10.44
C ALA A 6 2.63 6.70 -11.25
N LEU A 7 3.41 5.78 -10.69
CA LEU A 7 4.54 5.19 -11.40
C LEU A 7 4.03 4.36 -12.59
N THR A 8 4.54 4.65 -13.78
CA THR A 8 4.21 3.88 -14.98
C THR A 8 4.91 2.52 -14.98
N ARG A 9 4.37 1.58 -15.75
CA ARG A 9 5.00 0.26 -15.96
C ARG A 9 6.41 0.38 -16.53
N GLU A 10 6.64 1.35 -17.40
CA GLU A 10 7.96 1.60 -18.00
C GLU A 10 8.97 2.11 -16.97
N GLU A 11 8.58 3.05 -16.11
CA GLU A 11 9.45 3.54 -15.04
C GLU A 11 9.77 2.43 -14.03
N LEU A 12 8.80 1.60 -13.66
CA LEU A 12 9.03 0.45 -12.80
C LEU A 12 9.99 -0.57 -13.44
N ALA A 13 9.86 -0.81 -14.75
CA ALA A 13 10.78 -1.68 -15.49
C ALA A 13 12.20 -1.12 -15.51
N LYS A 14 12.36 0.21 -15.69
CA LYS A 14 13.66 0.89 -15.61
C LYS A 14 14.28 0.78 -14.22
N ILE A 15 13.50 0.97 -13.15
CA ILE A 15 13.95 0.77 -11.77
C ILE A 15 14.43 -0.67 -11.61
N ARG A 16 13.60 -1.66 -11.93
CA ARG A 16 13.93 -3.09 -11.79
C ARG A 16 15.20 -3.48 -12.56
N ALA A 17 15.37 -3.00 -13.79
CA ALA A 17 16.53 -3.31 -14.63
C ALA A 17 17.85 -2.86 -13.98
N ARG A 18 17.87 -1.75 -13.22
CA ARG A 18 19.07 -1.28 -12.51
C ARG A 18 19.56 -2.26 -11.45
N TYR A 19 18.68 -3.09 -10.89
CA TYR A 19 19.01 -4.06 -9.83
C TYR A 19 19.13 -5.50 -10.36
N ALA A 20 19.13 -5.70 -11.68
CA ALA A 20 19.41 -7.01 -12.25
C ALA A 20 20.85 -7.43 -11.85
N PRO A 21 21.07 -8.69 -11.42
CA PRO A 21 22.40 -9.16 -11.08
C PRO A 21 23.28 -9.16 -12.35
N THR A 22 24.40 -8.47 -12.30
CA THR A 22 25.43 -8.49 -13.34
C THR A 22 26.76 -8.97 -12.76
N PRO A 23 27.67 -9.53 -13.56
CA PRO A 23 29.00 -9.92 -13.11
C PRO A 23 29.79 -8.77 -12.46
N GLU A 24 29.56 -7.51 -12.89
CA GLU A 24 30.27 -6.35 -12.37
C GLU A 24 29.60 -5.67 -11.16
N ARG A 25 28.38 -6.06 -10.77
CA ARG A 25 27.64 -5.44 -9.65
C ARG A 25 27.28 -6.47 -8.59
N ALA A 26 28.02 -6.44 -7.47
CA ALA A 26 27.65 -7.20 -6.28
C ALA A 26 26.26 -6.76 -5.79
N PRO A 27 25.35 -7.68 -5.42
CA PRO A 27 23.97 -7.38 -5.00
C PRO A 27 23.84 -6.52 -3.74
N CYS A 28 24.94 -6.06 -3.13
CA CYS A 28 24.97 -5.42 -1.82
C CYS A 28 25.45 -3.96 -1.83
N ASN A 29 25.84 -3.40 -2.98
CA ASN A 29 26.24 -1.98 -3.04
C ASN A 29 25.00 -1.06 -3.21
N TYR A 30 24.23 -0.91 -2.13
CA TYR A 30 22.99 -0.12 -2.05
C TYR A 30 23.19 1.32 -1.58
N GLN A 31 24.42 1.85 -1.62
CA GLN A 31 24.75 3.10 -0.93
C GLN A 31 24.83 4.33 -1.85
N ASP A 32 24.51 4.20 -3.14
CA ASP A 32 24.54 5.32 -4.07
C ASP A 32 23.24 6.16 -4.05
N ALA A 33 23.33 7.42 -4.49
CA ALA A 33 22.21 8.35 -4.51
C ALA A 33 21.05 7.89 -5.43
N VAL A 34 21.35 7.08 -6.45
CA VAL A 34 20.34 6.54 -7.37
C VAL A 34 19.50 5.49 -6.66
N VAL A 35 20.12 4.63 -5.86
CA VAL A 35 19.41 3.63 -5.05
C VAL A 35 18.45 4.30 -4.09
N TRP A 36 18.90 5.34 -3.38
CA TRP A 36 18.03 6.09 -2.48
C TRP A 36 16.86 6.77 -3.21
N ALA A 37 17.11 7.36 -4.38
CA ALA A 37 16.05 7.98 -5.18
C ALA A 37 15.00 6.95 -5.65
N ASP A 38 15.43 5.75 -6.01
CA ASP A 38 14.55 4.65 -6.40
C ASP A 38 13.72 4.14 -5.23
N VAL A 39 14.35 3.90 -4.07
CA VAL A 39 13.66 3.46 -2.84
C VAL A 39 12.59 4.48 -2.45
N VAL A 40 12.94 5.77 -2.42
CA VAL A 40 11.98 6.83 -2.11
C VAL A 40 10.82 6.83 -3.12
N THR A 41 11.12 6.68 -4.42
CA THR A 41 10.10 6.64 -5.47
C THR A 41 9.15 5.45 -5.30
N LEU A 42 9.66 4.26 -4.99
CA LEU A 42 8.86 3.06 -4.73
C LEU A 42 8.01 3.22 -3.46
N LEU A 43 8.56 3.79 -2.38
CA LEU A 43 7.82 4.05 -1.15
C LEU A 43 6.65 5.04 -1.37
N TYR A 44 6.86 6.05 -2.21
CA TYR A 44 5.76 6.94 -2.61
C TYR A 44 4.65 6.20 -3.36
N GLU A 45 5.00 5.30 -4.27
CA GLU A 45 4.01 4.50 -5.00
C GLU A 45 3.26 3.55 -4.07
N ILE A 46 3.96 2.88 -3.14
CA ILE A 46 3.32 2.05 -2.11
C ILE A 46 2.34 2.88 -1.27
N LYS A 47 2.75 4.09 -0.84
CA LYS A 47 1.87 5.00 -0.10
C LYS A 47 0.63 5.38 -0.91
N ARG A 48 0.78 5.65 -2.21
CA ARG A 48 -0.32 5.98 -3.13
C ARG A 48 -1.31 4.81 -3.26
N LEU A 49 -0.80 3.59 -3.43
CA LEU A 49 -1.62 2.37 -3.53
C LEU A 49 -2.36 2.10 -2.22
N ARG A 50 -1.69 2.21 -1.06
CA ARG A 50 -2.34 2.11 0.27
C ARG A 50 -3.47 3.12 0.42
N ALA A 51 -3.27 4.38 0.01
CA ALA A 51 -4.31 5.40 0.06
C ALA A 51 -5.52 5.07 -0.83
N MET A 52 -5.31 4.39 -1.96
CA MET A 52 -6.40 3.92 -2.83
C MET A 52 -7.21 2.80 -2.18
N LEU A 53 -6.55 1.79 -1.59
CA LEU A 53 -7.21 0.69 -0.89
C LEU A 53 -7.99 1.18 0.33
N LEU A 54 -7.39 2.07 1.15
CA LEU A 54 -8.07 2.67 2.30
C LEU A 54 -9.31 3.48 1.89
N LYS A 55 -9.27 4.15 0.73
CA LYS A 55 -10.44 4.84 0.19
C LYS A 55 -11.52 3.85 -0.25
N ALA A 56 -11.13 2.76 -0.89
CA ALA A 56 -12.06 1.69 -1.26
C ALA A 56 -12.74 1.10 -0.02
N GLU A 57 -11.97 0.85 1.05
CA GLU A 57 -12.47 0.36 2.33
C GLU A 57 -13.49 1.33 2.96
N GLN A 58 -13.18 2.63 2.97
CA GLN A 58 -14.09 3.66 3.47
C GLN A 58 -15.41 3.75 2.69
N LEU A 59 -15.37 3.45 1.38
CA LEU A 59 -16.52 3.58 0.50
C LEU A 59 -17.31 2.28 0.34
N ARG A 60 -16.78 1.13 0.73
CA ARG A 60 -17.40 -0.18 0.45
C ARG A 60 -18.84 -0.27 0.95
N ASP A 61 -19.13 0.26 2.14
CA ASP A 61 -20.46 0.21 2.76
C ASP A 61 -21.43 1.25 2.15
N ARG A 62 -20.93 2.15 1.30
CA ARG A 62 -21.74 3.13 0.56
C ARG A 62 -22.24 2.59 -0.78
N PHE A 63 -21.68 1.49 -1.26
CA PHE A 63 -22.12 0.84 -2.49
C PHE A 63 -23.06 -0.32 -2.15
N PRO A 64 -24.25 -0.39 -2.79
CA PRO A 64 -25.13 -1.53 -2.58
C PRO A 64 -24.47 -2.80 -3.11
N ARG A 65 -24.63 -3.88 -2.35
CA ARG A 65 -24.23 -5.22 -2.79
C ARG A 65 -24.97 -5.56 -4.09
N PRO A 66 -24.27 -5.99 -5.16
CA PRO A 66 -24.92 -6.45 -6.38
C PRO A 66 -25.79 -7.70 -6.11
N ASP A 67 -26.98 -7.75 -6.70
CA ASP A 67 -27.93 -8.87 -6.62
C ASP A 67 -27.89 -9.78 -7.87
N ASN A 68 -26.85 -9.64 -8.67
CA ASN A 68 -26.70 -10.30 -9.97
C ASN A 68 -25.42 -11.17 -10.02
N ALA A 69 -25.02 -11.56 -11.24
CA ALA A 69 -23.83 -12.38 -11.47
C ALA A 69 -22.50 -11.79 -10.93
N LEU A 70 -22.46 -10.50 -10.57
CA LEU A 70 -21.30 -9.85 -9.96
C LEU A 70 -21.23 -10.04 -8.44
N ASN A 71 -22.26 -10.60 -7.80
CA ASN A 71 -22.29 -10.82 -6.36
C ASN A 71 -21.06 -11.61 -5.83
N PRO A 72 -20.62 -12.72 -6.47
CA PRO A 72 -19.43 -13.44 -6.00
C PRO A 72 -18.14 -12.61 -6.13
N LEU A 73 -18.06 -11.72 -7.14
CA LEU A 73 -16.92 -10.82 -7.31
C LEU A 73 -16.90 -9.74 -6.24
N TRP A 74 -18.06 -9.21 -5.87
CA TRP A 74 -18.20 -8.26 -4.77
C TRP A 74 -17.80 -8.88 -3.42
N GLU A 75 -18.30 -10.08 -3.10
CA GLU A 75 -17.92 -10.80 -1.87
C GLU A 75 -16.41 -11.06 -1.82
N ARG A 76 -15.83 -11.47 -2.95
CA ARG A 76 -14.38 -11.66 -3.07
C ARG A 76 -13.62 -10.36 -2.86
N PHE A 77 -14.05 -9.27 -3.48
CA PHE A 77 -13.44 -7.95 -3.33
C PHE A 77 -13.46 -7.49 -1.86
N VAL A 78 -14.61 -7.59 -1.18
CA VAL A 78 -14.73 -7.17 0.23
C VAL A 78 -13.83 -8.03 1.12
N ARG A 79 -13.77 -9.35 0.88
CA ARG A 79 -12.90 -10.26 1.63
C ARG A 79 -11.42 -9.90 1.43
N GLU A 80 -10.96 -9.84 0.19
CA GLU A 80 -9.56 -9.53 -0.14
C GLU A 80 -9.17 -8.14 0.40
N LEU A 81 -10.06 -7.15 0.29
CA LEU A 81 -9.83 -5.80 0.83
C LEU A 81 -9.67 -5.80 2.35
N SER A 82 -10.43 -6.62 3.08
CA SER A 82 -10.30 -6.73 4.54
C SER A 82 -9.01 -7.39 5.01
N GLU A 83 -8.37 -8.18 4.13
CA GLU A 83 -7.10 -8.87 4.38
C GLU A 83 -5.88 -8.00 4.05
N GLU A 84 -6.08 -6.85 3.41
CA GLU A 84 -4.98 -5.93 3.06
C GLU A 84 -4.30 -5.37 4.33
N PRO A 85 -2.96 -5.42 4.42
CA PRO A 85 -2.23 -4.99 5.62
C PRO A 85 -2.59 -3.57 6.07
N CYS A 86 -2.75 -2.64 5.12
CA CYS A 86 -3.08 -1.25 5.44
C CYS A 86 -4.48 -1.07 6.05
N VAL A 87 -5.42 -1.96 5.74
CA VAL A 87 -6.77 -1.95 6.31
C VAL A 87 -6.74 -2.50 7.74
N ILE A 88 -6.04 -3.63 7.96
CA ILE A 88 -5.83 -4.22 9.29
C ILE A 88 -5.14 -3.21 10.21
N GLU A 89 -4.04 -2.60 9.76
CA GLU A 89 -3.32 -1.56 10.50
C GLU A 89 -4.25 -0.40 10.87
N GLN A 90 -5.11 0.07 9.95
CA GLN A 90 -6.04 1.16 10.25
C GLN A 90 -7.03 0.78 11.35
N VAL A 91 -7.53 -0.46 11.37
CA VAL A 91 -8.44 -0.94 12.41
C VAL A 91 -7.72 -0.98 13.76
N GLN A 92 -6.48 -1.48 13.80
CA GLN A 92 -5.66 -1.51 15.00
C GLN A 92 -5.38 -0.10 15.54
N LEU A 93 -4.94 0.82 14.68
CA LEU A 93 -4.72 2.23 15.05
C LEU A 93 -5.99 2.89 15.60
N LYS A 94 -7.16 2.65 14.97
CA LYS A 94 -8.44 3.15 15.48
C LYS A 94 -8.75 2.57 16.85
N SER A 95 -8.52 1.27 17.06
CA SER A 95 -8.71 0.62 18.34
C SER A 95 -7.80 1.20 19.42
N GLU A 96 -6.51 1.40 19.11
CA GLU A 96 -5.53 1.99 20.04
C GLU A 96 -5.88 3.42 20.43
N LEU A 97 -6.29 4.25 19.45
CA LEU A 97 -6.66 5.65 19.68
C LEU A 97 -7.98 5.81 20.44
N LEU A 98 -8.91 4.86 20.27
CA LEU A 98 -10.22 4.85 20.93
C LEU A 98 -10.24 4.04 22.23
N SER A 99 -9.15 3.32 22.52
CA SER A 99 -8.96 2.68 23.81
C SER A 99 -8.92 3.79 24.87
N PRO A 100 -9.70 3.68 25.95
CA PRO A 100 -9.59 4.65 27.03
C PRO A 100 -8.13 4.72 27.48
N LEU A 101 -7.61 5.92 27.72
CA LEU A 101 -6.37 6.14 28.46
C LEU A 101 -6.55 5.57 29.88
N GLY A 102 -6.41 4.26 30.04
CA GLY A 102 -6.42 3.56 31.32
C GLY A 102 -5.38 2.45 31.21
N LYS A 103 -4.21 2.52 31.85
CA LYS A 103 -3.93 2.99 33.20
C LYS A 103 -2.53 3.61 33.26
N LEU A 104 -2.44 4.90 33.57
CA LEU A 104 -1.36 5.42 34.41
C LEU A 104 -1.85 5.29 35.87
N GLU A 105 -1.94 4.05 36.36
CA GLU A 105 -1.89 3.76 37.80
C GLU A 105 -0.39 3.51 38.04
N GLY A 106 0.33 4.31 38.83
CA GLY A 106 0.11 4.52 40.26
C GLY A 106 1.17 3.70 40.99
#